data_AF-M2AYV0-F1
#
_entry.id   AF-M2AYV0-F1
#
_cell.length_a   1.000
_cell.length_b   1.000
_cell.length_c   1.000
_cell.angle_alpha   90.00
_cell.angle_beta   90.00
_cell.angle_gamma   90.00
#
_symmetry.space_group_name_H-M   'P 1'
#
loop_
_entity.id
_entity.type
_entity.pdbx_description
1 polymer ?
#
loop_
_entity_poly.entity_id
_entity_poly.type
_entity_poly.pdbx_seq_one_letter_code
_entity_poly.pdbx_strand_id
1 'polypeptide(L)'
;MPTPFSEERAEQISRHLKLLTFLFVILPIVLLVVFIEFRFRSIEENLPHYTPSVRDEARRELDTMPWRPVTGQRLYVPAYSHVYHQKGEPYLLTVTLNVRNTDVNNEIVVTSVRYFDTSGKELRSLLQKPLQIAPLAATEFVIERNDKFGGSGASFIVEWKAGTEVNQPIVETVMVDTSNTQGISFTSSAVPIRESGSGGEFSTDAENIAPAGD
;
A
#
# COMPACT_ATOMS: atom_id res chain seq x y z
N MET A 1 53.90 16.40 56.91
CA MET A 1 54.28 15.88 55.58
C MET A 1 53.58 14.55 55.40
N PRO A 2 52.66 14.39 54.42
CA PRO A 2 52.14 13.07 54.07
C PRO A 2 53.29 12.22 53.50
N THR A 3 53.38 10.96 53.91
CA THR A 3 54.43 10.04 53.46
C THR A 3 54.12 9.55 52.04
N PRO A 4 55.10 9.41 51.14
CA PRO A 4 54.88 9.04 49.73
C PRO A 4 54.10 7.73 49.55
N PHE A 5 54.16 6.82 50.54
CA PHE A 5 53.43 5.55 50.55
C PHE A 5 51.90 5.67 50.69
N SER A 6 51.38 6.80 51.21
CA SER A 6 49.92 7.00 51.35
C SER A 6 49.26 7.54 50.09
N GLU A 7 50.00 8.30 49.27
CA GLU A 7 49.50 8.88 48.02
C GLU A 7 49.34 7.80 46.94
N GLU A 8 50.32 6.92 46.77
CA GLU A 8 50.24 5.81 45.81
C GLU A 8 49.08 4.85 46.11
N ARG A 9 48.83 4.53 47.39
CA ARG A 9 47.69 3.70 47.78
C ARG A 9 46.36 4.41 47.55
N ALA A 10 46.26 5.71 47.84
CA ALA A 10 45.03 6.47 47.59
C ALA A 10 44.70 6.54 46.09
N GLU A 11 45.71 6.70 45.25
CA GLU A 11 45.56 6.72 43.80
C GLU A 11 45.17 5.33 43.25
N GLN A 12 45.77 4.26 43.79
CA GLN A 12 45.41 2.88 43.45
C GLN A 12 43.96 2.55 43.87
N ILE A 13 43.53 2.98 45.05
CA ILE A 13 42.15 2.80 45.54
C ILE A 13 41.17 3.59 44.68
N SER A 14 41.49 4.85 44.32
CA SER A 14 40.67 5.67 43.44
C SER A 14 40.52 5.05 42.05
N ARG A 15 41.63 4.55 41.48
CA ARG A 15 41.63 3.84 40.19
C ARG A 15 40.79 2.57 40.26
N HIS A 16 40.94 1.77 41.31
CA HIS A 16 40.18 0.53 41.49
C HIS A 16 38.68 0.80 41.72
N LEU A 17 38.34 1.85 42.47
CA LEU A 17 36.96 2.27 42.70
C LEU A 17 36.32 2.78 41.41
N LYS A 18 37.03 3.60 40.61
CA LYS A 18 36.56 4.04 39.28
C LYS A 18 36.32 2.86 38.33
N LEU A 19 37.20 1.87 38.35
CA LEU A 19 37.07 0.64 37.54
C LEU A 19 35.86 -0.19 37.96
N LEU A 20 35.65 -0.34 39.28
CA LEU A 20 34.47 -0.99 39.83
C LEU A 20 33.18 -0.27 39.44
N THR A 21 33.12 1.06 39.58
CA THR A 21 31.95 1.85 39.17
C THR A 21 31.68 1.73 37.67
N PHE A 22 32.71 1.76 36.83
CA PHE A 22 32.54 1.59 35.39
C PHE A 22 31.98 0.20 35.05
N LEU A 23 32.53 -0.86 35.64
CA LEU A 23 32.15 -2.24 35.35
C LEU A 23 30.76 -2.61 35.88
N PHE A 24 30.40 -2.14 37.08
CA PHE A 24 29.18 -2.53 37.78
C PHE A 24 28.03 -1.55 37.65
N VAL A 25 28.27 -0.32 37.18
CA VAL A 25 27.23 0.70 37.02
C VAL A 25 27.12 1.15 35.57
N ILE A 26 28.21 1.64 34.98
CA ILE A 26 28.16 2.24 33.63
C ILE A 26 27.95 1.17 32.55
N LEU A 27 28.74 0.11 32.56
CA LEU A 27 28.65 -0.98 31.58
C LEU A 27 27.26 -1.64 31.55
N PRO A 28 26.62 -2.03 32.67
CA PRO A 28 25.29 -2.62 32.63
C PRO A 28 24.22 -1.61 32.21
N ILE A 29 24.34 -0.32 32.53
CA ILE A 29 23.42 0.71 32.02
C ILE A 29 23.53 0.82 30.50
N VAL A 30 24.75 0.85 29.95
CA VAL A 30 24.96 0.90 28.49
C VAL A 30 24.40 -0.35 27.82
N LEU A 31 24.66 -1.53 28.39
CA LEU A 31 24.10 -2.80 27.89
C LEU A 31 22.57 -2.82 27.98
N LEU A 32 21.98 -2.26 29.04
CA LEU A 32 20.53 -2.13 29.19
C LEU A 32 19.94 -1.20 28.13
N VAL A 33 20.57 -0.05 27.87
CA VAL A 33 20.12 0.89 26.81
C VAL A 33 20.19 0.22 25.43
N VAL A 34 21.30 -0.46 25.12
CA VAL A 34 21.44 -1.21 23.85
C VAL A 34 20.42 -2.34 23.75
N PHE A 35 20.15 -3.04 24.86
CA PHE A 35 19.13 -4.08 24.91
C PHE A 35 17.72 -3.52 24.70
N ILE A 36 17.39 -2.36 25.30
CA ILE A 36 16.11 -1.68 25.10
C ILE A 36 15.97 -1.24 23.65
N GLU A 37 16.99 -0.61 23.06
CA GLU A 37 17.02 -0.24 21.63
C GLU A 37 16.80 -1.46 20.72
N PHE A 38 17.49 -2.57 21.02
CA PHE A 38 17.34 -3.82 20.26
C PHE A 38 15.94 -4.44 20.42
N ARG A 39 15.40 -4.45 21.65
CA ARG A 39 14.05 -4.92 21.94
C ARG A 39 12.98 -4.06 21.31
N PHE A 40 13.16 -2.73 21.29
CA PHE A 40 12.19 -1.80 20.72
C PHE A 40 12.09 -1.97 19.20
N ARG A 41 13.23 -2.10 18.50
CA ARG A 41 13.24 -2.45 17.06
C ARG A 41 12.52 -3.76 16.76
N SER A 42 12.73 -4.77 17.61
CA SER A 42 12.08 -6.08 17.46
C SER A 42 10.57 -6.05 17.71
N ILE A 43 10.08 -5.15 18.57
CA ILE A 43 8.62 -5.01 18.83
C ILE A 43 7.93 -4.38 17.62
N GLU A 44 8.54 -3.37 16.98
CA GLU A 44 8.00 -2.73 15.79
C GLU A 44 7.92 -3.69 14.58
N GLU A 45 8.94 -4.54 14.40
CA GLU A 45 8.94 -5.60 13.36
C GLU A 45 7.89 -6.70 13.60
N ASN A 46 7.45 -6.92 14.85
CA ASN A 46 6.50 -7.98 15.22
C ASN A 46 5.09 -7.48 15.54
N LEU A 47 4.78 -6.19 15.30
CA LEU A 47 3.38 -5.79 15.26
C LEU A 47 2.73 -6.52 14.08
N PRO A 48 1.65 -7.29 14.30
CA PRO A 48 0.93 -7.91 13.20
C PRO A 48 0.52 -6.80 12.23
N HIS A 49 0.97 -6.91 10.98
CA HIS A 49 0.54 -6.01 9.93
C HIS A 49 -0.99 -6.07 9.93
N TYR A 50 -1.64 -4.92 10.16
CA TYR A 50 -3.10 -4.86 10.15
C TYR A 50 -3.55 -5.32 8.77
N THR A 51 -4.08 -6.55 8.68
CA THR A 51 -4.62 -7.06 7.43
C THR A 51 -5.80 -6.16 7.06
N PRO A 52 -5.78 -5.52 5.88
CA PRO A 52 -6.89 -4.73 5.37
C PRO A 52 -8.22 -5.45 5.62
N SER A 53 -9.18 -4.74 6.22
CA SER A 53 -10.46 -5.18 6.78
C SER A 53 -10.65 -6.70 6.92
N VAL A 54 -10.67 -7.21 8.15
CA VAL A 54 -11.10 -8.58 8.47
C VAL A 54 -12.34 -8.89 7.62
N ARG A 55 -12.29 -9.99 6.85
CA ARG A 55 -13.44 -10.49 6.09
C ARG A 55 -14.57 -10.78 7.08
N ASP A 56 -15.47 -9.82 7.22
CA ASP A 56 -16.51 -9.77 8.24
C ASP A 56 -17.89 -9.88 7.56
N GLU A 57 -18.95 -9.71 8.35
CA GLU A 57 -20.31 -9.81 7.80
C GLU A 57 -20.59 -8.81 6.67
N ALA A 58 -19.92 -7.65 6.67
CA ALA A 58 -20.05 -6.62 5.64
C ALA A 58 -19.18 -6.89 4.40
N ARG A 59 -18.19 -7.78 4.49
CA ARG A 59 -17.19 -8.08 3.45
C ARG A 59 -17.01 -9.58 3.28
N ARG A 60 -17.93 -10.19 2.54
CA ARG A 60 -17.99 -11.65 2.38
C ARG A 60 -17.33 -12.09 1.09
N GLU A 61 -16.41 -13.04 1.19
CA GLU A 61 -15.89 -13.73 0.01
C GLU A 61 -16.96 -14.66 -0.56
N LEU A 62 -17.10 -14.64 -1.88
CA LEU A 62 -18.10 -15.40 -2.61
C LEU A 62 -17.41 -16.48 -3.44
N ASP A 63 -17.93 -17.71 -3.40
CA ASP A 63 -17.48 -18.77 -4.31
C ASP A 63 -18.11 -18.61 -5.71
N THR A 64 -19.34 -18.11 -5.76
CA THR A 64 -20.09 -17.84 -6.99
C THR A 64 -20.86 -16.53 -6.85
N MET A 65 -21.16 -15.90 -7.99
CA MET A 65 -21.96 -14.67 -7.99
C MET A 65 -23.42 -15.01 -7.62
N PRO A 66 -23.97 -14.43 -6.55
CA PRO A 66 -25.35 -14.67 -6.11
C PRO A 66 -26.43 -14.20 -7.09
N TRP A 67 -26.08 -13.34 -8.05
CA TRP A 67 -27.00 -12.79 -9.05
C TRP A 67 -26.32 -12.60 -10.41
N ARG A 68 -27.15 -12.42 -11.45
CA ARG A 68 -26.69 -11.97 -12.76
C ARG A 68 -26.35 -10.47 -12.67
N PRO A 69 -25.13 -10.04 -13.04
CA PRO A 69 -24.76 -8.63 -13.04
C PRO A 69 -25.64 -7.80 -13.99
N VAL A 70 -26.16 -6.68 -13.50
CA VAL A 70 -26.92 -5.70 -14.30
C VAL A 70 -26.06 -4.46 -14.59
N THR A 71 -25.23 -4.06 -13.65
CA THR A 71 -24.28 -2.95 -13.80
C THR A 71 -22.89 -3.36 -13.30
N GLY A 72 -21.88 -2.64 -13.76
CA GLY A 72 -20.49 -2.84 -13.36
C GLY A 72 -19.54 -1.97 -14.18
N GLN A 73 -18.35 -1.76 -13.64
CA GLN A 73 -17.31 -0.98 -14.30
C GLN A 73 -15.95 -1.61 -14.07
N ARG A 74 -15.04 -1.33 -15.00
CA ARG A 74 -13.60 -1.50 -14.81
C ARG A 74 -12.99 -0.12 -14.59
N LEU A 75 -12.17 -0.01 -13.56
CA LEU A 75 -11.60 1.22 -13.08
C LEU A 75 -10.08 1.12 -13.09
N TYR A 76 -9.42 2.13 -13.65
CA TYR A 76 -7.98 2.35 -13.53
C TYR A 76 -7.73 3.28 -12.35
N VAL A 77 -6.88 2.90 -11.41
CA VAL A 77 -6.59 3.69 -10.21
C VAL A 77 -5.08 3.94 -10.14
N PRO A 78 -4.61 5.19 -10.29
CA PRO A 78 -3.19 5.48 -10.19
C PRO A 78 -2.63 5.16 -8.81
N ALA A 79 -1.40 4.65 -8.76
CA ALA A 79 -0.70 4.31 -7.54
C ALA A 79 0.78 4.72 -7.64
N TYR A 80 1.35 5.18 -6.53
CA TYR A 80 2.74 5.62 -6.50
C TYR A 80 3.46 4.93 -5.35
N SER A 81 4.25 3.91 -5.67
CA SER A 81 5.14 3.26 -4.70
C SER A 81 6.26 4.20 -4.28
N HIS A 82 6.61 5.15 -5.15
CA HIS A 82 7.44 6.29 -4.82
C HIS A 82 7.11 7.50 -5.70
N VAL A 83 7.45 8.68 -5.17
CA VAL A 83 7.51 9.94 -5.91
C VAL A 83 8.93 10.46 -5.93
N TYR A 84 9.22 11.45 -6.76
CA TYR A 84 10.56 12.04 -6.83
C TYR A 84 10.61 13.38 -6.11
N HIS A 85 11.70 13.65 -5.39
CA HIS A 85 11.95 14.93 -4.73
C HIS A 85 13.36 15.46 -5.03
N GLN A 86 13.54 16.77 -4.83
CA GLN A 86 14.81 17.48 -5.02
C GLN A 86 15.47 17.19 -6.39
N LYS A 87 16.56 16.42 -6.41
CA LYS A 87 17.35 16.10 -7.60
C LYS A 87 16.88 14.83 -8.33
N GLY A 88 15.67 14.36 -8.03
CA GLY A 88 15.12 13.14 -8.60
C GLY A 88 15.34 11.91 -7.72
N GLU A 89 15.52 12.10 -6.42
CA GLU A 89 15.64 10.99 -5.46
C GLU A 89 14.26 10.37 -5.21
N PRO A 90 14.14 9.04 -5.17
CA PRO A 90 12.87 8.37 -4.92
C PRO A 90 12.50 8.44 -3.43
N TYR A 91 11.28 8.91 -3.15
CA TYR A 91 10.67 8.93 -1.83
C TYR A 91 9.58 7.86 -1.77
N LEU A 92 9.82 6.79 -0.99
CA LEU A 92 8.97 5.60 -0.93
C LEU A 92 7.69 5.84 -0.13
N LEU A 93 6.60 5.22 -0.56
CA LEU A 93 5.25 5.43 -0.02
C LEU A 93 4.56 4.09 0.23
N THR A 94 3.80 4.01 1.33
CA THR A 94 2.76 2.99 1.48
C THR A 94 1.56 3.39 0.61
N VAL A 95 1.02 2.44 -0.17
CA VAL A 95 -0.15 2.69 -1.01
C VAL A 95 -1.35 1.92 -0.46
N THR A 96 -2.44 2.62 -0.19
CA THR A 96 -3.71 2.00 0.23
C THR A 96 -4.76 2.25 -0.83
N LEU A 97 -5.21 1.21 -1.53
CA LEU A 97 -6.39 1.26 -2.38
C LEU A 97 -7.64 1.11 -1.50
N ASN A 98 -8.57 2.04 -1.60
CA ASN A 98 -9.86 2.00 -0.93
C ASN A 98 -10.98 1.82 -1.97
N VAL A 99 -11.92 0.92 -1.68
CA VAL A 99 -13.15 0.72 -2.45
C VAL A 99 -14.33 0.88 -1.50
N ARG A 100 -15.19 1.86 -1.76
CA ARG A 100 -16.34 2.22 -0.92
C ARG A 100 -17.63 2.05 -1.70
N ASN A 101 -18.54 1.23 -1.19
CA ASN A 101 -19.91 1.20 -1.67
C ASN A 101 -20.63 2.46 -1.21
N THR A 102 -21.11 3.27 -2.14
CA THR A 102 -21.84 4.52 -1.87
C THR A 102 -23.36 4.33 -1.90
N ASP A 103 -23.83 3.13 -2.24
CA ASP A 103 -25.24 2.81 -2.22
C ASP A 103 -25.71 2.52 -0.78
N VAL A 104 -26.89 3.06 -0.45
CA VAL A 104 -27.47 2.97 0.89
C VAL A 104 -28.27 1.69 1.11
N ASN A 105 -28.71 1.03 0.03
CA ASN A 105 -29.64 -0.09 0.10
C ASN A 105 -29.07 -1.37 -0.49
N ASN A 106 -28.21 -1.26 -1.50
CA ASN A 106 -27.75 -2.39 -2.31
C ASN A 106 -26.26 -2.64 -2.12
N GLU A 107 -25.87 -3.90 -2.09
CA GLU A 107 -24.49 -4.32 -2.11
C GLU A 107 -23.85 -4.24 -3.51
N ILE A 108 -22.51 -4.22 -3.53
CA ILE A 108 -21.72 -4.42 -4.73
C ILE A 108 -20.80 -5.61 -4.53
N VAL A 109 -20.28 -6.18 -5.62
CA VAL A 109 -19.22 -7.19 -5.57
C VAL A 109 -18.01 -6.69 -6.31
N VAL A 110 -16.89 -6.58 -5.61
CA VAL A 110 -15.58 -6.40 -6.25
C VAL A 110 -15.13 -7.77 -6.76
N THR A 111 -15.06 -7.92 -8.07
CA THR A 111 -14.72 -9.21 -8.70
C THR A 111 -13.24 -9.39 -8.92
N SER A 112 -12.46 -8.29 -9.00
CA SER A 112 -11.03 -8.35 -9.26
C SER A 112 -10.34 -7.08 -8.76
N VAL A 113 -9.14 -7.25 -8.21
CA VAL A 113 -8.20 -6.17 -7.88
C VAL A 113 -6.82 -6.61 -8.33
N ARG A 114 -6.30 -6.03 -9.41
CA ARG A 114 -4.99 -6.39 -9.99
C ARG A 114 -4.05 -5.21 -9.89
N TYR A 115 -2.80 -5.46 -9.50
CA TYR A 115 -1.77 -4.45 -9.32
C TYR A 115 -0.72 -4.53 -10.43
N PHE A 116 -0.36 -3.39 -11.01
CA PHE A 116 0.52 -3.27 -12.17
C PHE A 116 1.71 -2.36 -11.86
N ASP A 117 2.85 -2.67 -12.48
CA ASP A 117 4.04 -1.81 -12.44
C ASP A 117 4.00 -0.66 -13.45
N THR A 118 5.03 0.18 -13.41
CA THR A 118 5.23 1.34 -14.29
C THR A 118 5.31 0.97 -15.77
N SER A 119 5.66 -0.27 -16.11
CA SER A 119 5.70 -0.76 -17.49
C SER A 119 4.35 -1.30 -17.98
N GLY A 120 3.34 -1.34 -17.10
CA GLY A 120 2.04 -1.94 -17.38
C GLY A 120 2.02 -3.46 -17.24
N LYS A 121 3.04 -4.06 -16.61
CA LYS A 121 3.05 -5.49 -16.32
C LYS A 121 2.28 -5.76 -15.04
N GLU A 122 1.40 -6.76 -15.07
CA GLU A 122 0.72 -7.23 -13.86
C GLU A 122 1.71 -7.87 -12.89
N LEU A 123 1.75 -7.36 -11.66
CA LEU A 123 2.60 -7.87 -10.59
C LEU A 123 1.87 -8.96 -9.80
N ARG A 124 0.61 -8.73 -9.43
CA ARG A 124 -0.19 -9.68 -8.63
C ARG A 124 -1.68 -9.32 -8.62
N SER A 125 -2.52 -10.34 -8.41
CA SER A 125 -3.90 -10.16 -7.97
C SER A 125 -3.96 -10.07 -6.45
N LEU A 126 -4.66 -9.06 -5.93
CA LEU A 126 -4.89 -8.83 -4.51
C LEU A 126 -6.19 -9.45 -4.01
N LEU A 127 -6.97 -10.03 -4.93
CA LEU A 127 -8.22 -10.67 -4.64
C LEU A 127 -8.27 -12.06 -5.29
N GLN A 128 -8.49 -13.10 -4.48
CA GLN A 128 -8.58 -14.49 -4.94
C GLN A 128 -10.02 -14.90 -5.25
N LYS A 129 -10.98 -14.38 -4.47
CA LYS A 129 -12.41 -14.63 -4.61
C LYS A 129 -13.17 -13.30 -4.69
N PRO A 130 -14.25 -13.20 -5.47
CA PRO A 130 -15.10 -12.02 -5.47
C PRO A 130 -15.51 -11.63 -4.05
N LEU A 131 -15.46 -10.34 -3.76
CA LEU A 131 -15.73 -9.78 -2.44
C LEU A 131 -17.01 -8.96 -2.48
N GLN A 132 -18.05 -9.44 -1.81
CA GLN A 132 -19.26 -8.66 -1.57
C GLN A 132 -18.94 -7.54 -0.58
N ILE A 133 -19.40 -6.33 -0.88
CA ILE A 133 -19.33 -5.15 -0.02
C ILE A 133 -20.76 -4.69 0.25
N ALA A 134 -21.18 -4.78 1.50
CA ALA A 134 -22.51 -4.37 1.96
C ALA A 134 -22.80 -2.87 1.66
N PRO A 135 -24.07 -2.44 1.72
CA PRO A 135 -24.43 -1.02 1.61
C PRO A 135 -23.60 -0.16 2.56
N LEU A 136 -23.08 0.96 2.07
CA LEU A 136 -22.21 1.90 2.80
C LEU A 136 -20.91 1.31 3.38
N ALA A 137 -20.59 0.04 3.11
CA ALA A 137 -19.34 -0.58 3.55
C ALA A 137 -18.17 -0.23 2.62
N ALA A 138 -16.96 -0.39 3.14
CA ALA A 138 -15.73 -0.10 2.41
C ALA A 138 -14.66 -1.14 2.72
N THR A 139 -13.85 -1.50 1.73
CA THR A 139 -12.69 -2.40 1.88
C THR A 139 -11.43 -1.69 1.40
N GLU A 140 -10.30 -2.12 1.93
CA GLU A 140 -9.00 -1.60 1.51
C GLU A 140 -8.03 -2.71 1.11
N PHE A 141 -6.98 -2.33 0.39
CA PHE A 141 -5.86 -3.19 0.00
C PHE A 141 -4.57 -2.39 0.14
N VAL A 142 -3.57 -2.95 0.82
CA VAL A 142 -2.34 -2.23 1.15
C VAL A 142 -1.16 -2.82 0.40
N ILE A 143 -0.38 -1.96 -0.21
CA ILE A 143 0.96 -2.23 -0.72
C ILE A 143 1.94 -1.57 0.23
N GLU A 144 2.82 -2.39 0.81
CA GLU A 144 3.81 -1.95 1.79
C GLU A 144 4.79 -0.96 1.19
N ARG A 145 5.32 -0.06 2.03
CA ARG A 145 6.32 0.95 1.61
C ARG A 145 7.57 0.33 0.99
N ASN A 146 7.94 -0.86 1.45
CA ASN A 146 9.13 -1.56 0.98
C ASN A 146 8.90 -2.31 -0.33
N ASP A 147 7.65 -2.42 -0.80
CA ASP A 147 7.34 -2.94 -2.12
C ASP A 147 7.64 -1.86 -3.19
N LYS A 148 8.81 -1.99 -3.80
CA LYS A 148 9.29 -1.07 -4.84
C LYS A 148 8.92 -1.53 -6.25
N PHE A 149 8.27 -2.69 -6.39
CA PHE A 149 8.07 -3.31 -7.70
C PHE A 149 7.09 -2.52 -8.59
N GLY A 150 6.14 -1.79 -7.99
CA GLY A 150 5.21 -0.95 -8.76
C GLY A 150 5.88 0.25 -9.43
N GLY A 151 6.89 0.83 -8.79
CA GLY A 151 7.54 2.07 -9.22
C GLY A 151 6.64 3.31 -9.14
N SER A 152 7.00 4.36 -9.89
CA SER A 152 6.34 5.67 -9.89
C SER A 152 5.13 5.79 -10.83
N GLY A 153 4.88 4.78 -11.66
CA GLY A 153 3.70 4.68 -12.53
C GLY A 153 2.86 3.45 -12.22
N ALA A 154 2.88 2.99 -10.97
CA ALA A 154 2.10 1.83 -10.57
C ALA A 154 0.60 2.12 -10.73
N SER A 155 -0.21 1.06 -10.83
CA SER A 155 -1.66 1.23 -10.89
C SER A 155 -2.43 0.00 -10.44
N PHE A 156 -3.69 0.21 -10.11
CA PHE A 156 -4.64 -0.86 -9.90
C PHE A 156 -5.67 -0.90 -11.04
N ILE A 157 -6.06 -2.11 -11.42
CA ILE A 157 -7.29 -2.34 -12.17
C ILE A 157 -8.29 -3.00 -11.23
N VAL A 158 -9.39 -2.28 -10.97
CA VAL A 158 -10.48 -2.73 -10.11
C VAL A 158 -11.70 -3.01 -10.96
N GLU A 159 -12.30 -4.17 -10.78
CA GLU A 159 -13.56 -4.54 -11.42
C GLU A 159 -14.62 -4.78 -10.35
N TRP A 160 -15.78 -4.18 -10.52
CA TRP A 160 -16.92 -4.35 -9.64
C TRP A 160 -18.20 -4.56 -10.45
N LYS A 161 -19.17 -5.25 -9.83
CA LYS A 161 -20.47 -5.58 -10.41
C LYS A 161 -21.57 -5.48 -9.36
N ALA A 162 -22.79 -5.19 -9.78
CA ALA A 162 -23.97 -5.22 -8.93
C ALA A 162 -25.16 -5.88 -9.65
N GLY A 163 -26.07 -6.46 -8.87
CA GLY A 163 -27.26 -7.17 -9.36
C GLY A 163 -28.43 -6.26 -9.68
N THR A 164 -28.34 -5.01 -9.23
CA THR A 164 -29.30 -3.94 -9.44
C THR A 164 -28.57 -2.70 -9.92
N GLU A 165 -29.32 -1.68 -10.33
CA GLU A 165 -28.75 -0.34 -10.48
C GLU A 165 -28.36 0.20 -9.09
N VAL A 166 -27.14 0.75 -8.99
CA VAL A 166 -26.54 1.24 -7.74
C VAL A 166 -25.80 2.55 -7.99
N ASN A 167 -25.59 3.32 -6.93
CA ASN A 167 -24.69 4.46 -6.98
C ASN A 167 -23.26 4.06 -7.36
N GLN A 168 -22.54 4.94 -8.05
CA GLN A 168 -21.15 4.67 -8.42
C GLN A 168 -20.27 4.58 -7.16
N PRO A 169 -19.54 3.47 -6.95
CA PRO A 169 -18.65 3.34 -5.81
C PRO A 169 -17.49 4.33 -5.90
N ILE A 170 -16.99 4.76 -4.76
CA ILE A 170 -15.76 5.56 -4.68
C ILE A 170 -14.58 4.59 -4.63
N VAL A 171 -13.66 4.75 -5.58
CA VAL A 171 -12.41 4.00 -5.62
C VAL A 171 -11.27 4.99 -5.72
N GLU A 172 -10.33 4.90 -4.77
CA GLU A 172 -9.22 5.84 -4.65
C GLU A 172 -8.01 5.17 -4.03
N THR A 173 -6.84 5.69 -4.31
CA THR A 173 -5.62 5.37 -3.57
C THR A 173 -5.30 6.48 -2.60
N VAL A 174 -4.77 6.11 -1.44
CA VAL A 174 -4.15 7.00 -0.46
C VAL A 174 -2.70 6.57 -0.33
N MET A 175 -1.78 7.48 -0.65
CA MET A 175 -0.34 7.27 -0.55
C MET A 175 0.17 8.01 0.67
N VAL A 176 0.88 7.33 1.56
CA VAL A 176 1.36 7.89 2.83
C VAL A 176 2.79 7.45 3.10
N ASP A 177 3.62 8.36 3.59
CA ASP A 177 4.82 8.03 4.33
C ASP A 177 5.01 9.00 5.48
N THR A 178 5.31 8.45 6.65
CA THR A 178 5.53 9.17 7.92
C THR A 178 6.88 8.85 8.53
N SER A 179 7.76 8.13 7.82
CA SER A 179 9.06 7.67 8.35
C SER A 179 10.06 8.80 8.60
N ASN A 180 9.84 9.99 8.02
CA ASN A 180 10.70 11.16 8.18
C ASN A 180 10.01 12.28 8.99
N THR A 181 10.78 13.29 9.40
CA THR A 181 10.27 14.46 10.13
C THR A 181 9.22 15.27 9.37
N GLN A 182 9.17 15.14 8.04
CA GLN A 182 8.14 15.67 7.18
C GLN A 182 7.42 14.48 6.52
N GLY A 183 6.23 14.16 7.01
CA GLY A 183 5.35 13.19 6.37
C GLY A 183 4.67 13.78 5.15
N ILE A 184 4.37 12.93 4.16
CA ILE A 184 3.58 13.31 2.99
C ILE A 184 2.41 12.36 2.83
N SER A 185 1.29 12.92 2.38
CA SER A 185 0.12 12.13 2.01
C SER A 185 -0.65 12.78 0.88
N PHE A 186 -1.13 11.99 -0.06
CA PHE A 186 -1.99 12.46 -1.15
C PHE A 186 -2.86 11.31 -1.66
N THR A 187 -3.91 11.67 -2.39
CA THR A 187 -4.84 10.69 -2.96
C THR A 187 -4.87 10.74 -4.48
N SER A 188 -5.33 9.66 -5.09
CA SER A 188 -5.66 9.63 -6.52
C SER A 188 -6.98 8.90 -6.74
N SER A 189 -7.86 9.49 -7.54
CA SER A 189 -9.18 8.92 -7.83
C SER A 189 -9.14 8.00 -9.04
N ALA A 190 -10.01 6.99 -9.03
CA ALA A 190 -10.17 6.09 -10.15
C ALA A 190 -10.75 6.76 -11.41
N VAL A 191 -10.36 6.25 -12.57
CA VAL A 191 -10.88 6.63 -13.88
C VAL A 191 -11.56 5.40 -14.51
N PRO A 192 -12.83 5.48 -14.94
CA PRO A 192 -13.48 4.39 -15.67
C PRO A 192 -12.79 4.12 -17.00
N ILE A 193 -12.55 2.84 -17.29
CA ILE A 193 -11.96 2.39 -18.55
C ILE A 193 -12.87 1.38 -19.25
N ARG A 194 -12.82 1.39 -20.59
CA ARG A 194 -13.49 0.40 -21.44
C ARG A 194 -12.42 -0.37 -22.19
N GLU A 195 -12.65 -1.65 -22.43
CA GLU A 195 -11.91 -2.36 -23.47
C GLU A 195 -12.37 -1.79 -24.81
N SER A 196 -11.44 -1.26 -25.61
CA SER A 196 -11.73 -1.04 -27.03
C SER A 196 -11.88 -2.42 -27.66
N GLY A 197 -13.12 -2.81 -27.94
CA GLY A 197 -13.42 -4.08 -28.58
C GLY A 197 -12.69 -4.19 -29.91
N SER A 198 -12.02 -5.32 -30.12
CA SER A 198 -11.73 -5.85 -31.46
C SER A 198 -13.06 -6.02 -32.19
N GLY A 199 -13.35 -5.17 -33.17
CA GLY A 199 -14.62 -5.23 -33.91
C GLY A 199 -14.94 -3.95 -34.68
N GLY A 200 -14.13 -3.64 -35.68
CA GLY A 200 -14.44 -2.66 -36.72
C GLY A 200 -13.73 -3.10 -37.99
N GLU A 201 -14.37 -3.98 -38.76
CA GLU A 201 -14.02 -4.19 -40.16
C GLU A 201 -14.00 -2.82 -40.83
N PHE A 202 -12.84 -2.43 -41.35
CA PHE A 202 -12.75 -1.37 -42.35
C PHE A 202 -13.53 -1.87 -43.58
N SER A 203 -14.81 -1.47 -43.70
CA SER A 203 -15.50 -1.51 -44.98
C SER A 203 -14.74 -0.57 -45.91
N THR A 204 -13.87 -1.15 -46.73
CA THR A 204 -13.25 -0.45 -47.84
C THR A 204 -14.33 -0.36 -48.91
N ASP A 205 -15.22 0.62 -48.78
CA ASP A 205 -16.05 1.06 -49.91
C ASP A 205 -15.11 1.86 -50.82
N ALA A 206 -14.31 1.11 -51.58
CA ALA A 206 -13.60 1.61 -52.73
C ALA A 206 -14.65 2.02 -53.77
N GLU A 207 -15.02 3.29 -53.69
CA GLU A 207 -15.37 4.21 -54.76
C GLU A 207 -15.21 3.61 -56.18
N ASN A 208 -16.31 3.04 -56.68
CA ASN A 208 -16.44 2.61 -58.07
C ASN A 208 -16.78 3.82 -58.94
N ILE A 209 -15.77 4.60 -59.34
CA ILE A 209 -15.91 5.59 -60.41
C ILE A 209 -15.73 4.86 -61.74
N ALA A 210 -16.85 4.50 -62.36
CA ALA A 210 -16.90 4.15 -63.77
C ALA A 210 -16.73 5.45 -64.60
N PRO A 211 -15.88 5.47 -65.65
CA PRO A 211 -15.84 6.59 -66.57
C PRO A 211 -17.06 6.52 -67.51
N ALA A 212 -17.87 7.57 -67.52
CA ALA A 212 -18.88 7.78 -68.54
C ALA A 212 -18.16 8.16 -69.86
N GLY A 213 -18.30 7.32 -70.87
CA GLY A 213 -18.19 7.73 -72.26
C GLY A 213 -19.55 8.21 -72.75
N ASP A 214 -19.61 9.41 -73.32
CA ASP A 214 -19.82 9.69 -74.74
C ASP A 214 -19.56 11.20 -74.98
#